data_AF-A0A2T0V1Z4-F1
#
_entry.id   AF-A0A2T0V1Z4-F1
#
_cell.length_a   1.000
_cell.length_b   1.000
_cell.length_c   1.000
_cell.angle_alpha   90.00
_cell.angle_beta   90.00
_cell.angle_gamma   90.00
#
_symmetry.space_group_name_H-M   'P 1'
#
loop_
_entity.id
_entity.type
_entity.pdbx_description
1 polymer ?
#
loop_
_entity_poly.entity_id
_entity_poly.type
_entity_poly.pdbx_seq_one_letter_code
_entity_poly.pdbx_strand_id
1 'polypeptide(L)'
;MQEAKDCTPVWEQTLSHFRDALAHRPMPGCGAAASVTASLGVALILKGLHLSQQHETSEVRRVLIDEGERLNEQLSPLADKDIAAFEELMSAFQMPQDTEHKKASRHRAIQQAAATAVDVPLATARLCQKALSLGERAGEHSEKQFASDTQAGGELLAAALRSVLLNVEANTDLLGSEAEKRRVQEAYDALKEQAVVLLTRI
;
A
#
# COMPACT_ATOMS: atom_id res chain seq x y z
N MET A 1 -7.04 -29.90 -8.16
CA MET A 1 -6.36 -29.30 -9.32
C MET A 1 -5.75 -28.01 -8.79
N GLN A 2 -4.44 -27.96 -8.61
CA GLN A 2 -3.77 -26.73 -8.15
C GLN A 2 -3.80 -25.78 -9.35
N GLU A 3 -4.60 -24.72 -9.27
CA GLU A 3 -4.57 -23.66 -10.28
C GLU A 3 -3.11 -23.21 -10.44
N ALA A 4 -2.64 -23.13 -11.69
CA ALA A 4 -1.32 -22.60 -11.97
C ALA A 4 -1.23 -21.21 -11.35
N LYS A 5 -0.19 -20.98 -10.55
CA LYS A 5 0.06 -19.70 -9.90
C LYS A 5 0.20 -18.65 -11.00
N ASP A 6 -0.77 -17.76 -11.10
CA ASP A 6 -0.75 -16.66 -12.05
C ASP A 6 0.32 -15.66 -11.56
N CYS A 7 1.50 -15.74 -12.15
CA CYS A 7 2.64 -14.90 -11.78
C CYS A 7 2.64 -13.55 -12.51
N THR A 8 1.54 -13.20 -13.20
CA THR A 8 1.43 -11.93 -13.91
C THR A 8 1.42 -10.78 -12.90
N PRO A 9 2.33 -9.80 -12.97
CA PRO A 9 2.34 -8.64 -12.08
C PRO A 9 0.99 -7.94 -12.05
N VAL A 10 0.57 -7.43 -10.89
CA VAL A 10 -0.76 -6.83 -10.70
C VAL A 10 -1.06 -5.76 -11.77
N TRP A 11 -0.07 -4.94 -12.11
CA TRP A 11 -0.21 -3.84 -13.09
C TRP A 11 -0.25 -4.29 -14.55
N GLU A 12 0.06 -5.55 -14.84
CA GLU A 12 -0.04 -6.15 -16.17
C GLU A 12 -1.35 -6.93 -16.36
N GLN A 13 -2.14 -7.09 -15.30
CA GLN A 13 -3.46 -7.72 -15.36
C GLN A 13 -4.55 -6.73 -15.79
N THR A 14 -5.67 -7.27 -16.30
CA THR A 14 -6.87 -6.45 -16.51
C THR A 14 -7.54 -6.14 -15.17
N LEU A 15 -8.18 -4.98 -15.05
CA LEU A 15 -8.94 -4.61 -13.85
C LEU A 15 -10.04 -5.63 -13.52
N SER A 16 -10.65 -6.25 -14.53
CA SER A 16 -11.64 -7.31 -14.33
C SER A 16 -11.00 -8.55 -13.71
N HIS A 17 -9.82 -8.97 -14.18
CA HIS A 17 -9.11 -10.11 -13.60
C HIS A 17 -8.74 -9.82 -12.14
N PHE A 18 -8.14 -8.66 -11.86
CA PHE A 18 -7.74 -8.30 -10.50
C PHE A 18 -8.93 -8.27 -9.54
N ARG A 19 -10.07 -7.68 -9.96
CA ARG A 19 -11.32 -7.69 -9.20
C ARG A 19 -11.83 -9.11 -8.93
N ASP A 20 -11.85 -9.96 -9.95
CA ASP A 20 -12.36 -11.33 -9.81
C ASP A 20 -11.43 -12.17 -8.91
N ALA A 21 -10.12 -11.93 -8.97
CA ALA A 21 -9.15 -12.54 -8.07
C ALA A 21 -9.36 -12.12 -6.61
N LEU A 22 -9.56 -10.81 -6.33
CA LEU A 22 -9.92 -10.31 -4.99
C LEU A 22 -11.18 -10.97 -4.42
N ALA A 23 -12.17 -11.27 -5.28
CA ALA A 23 -13.46 -11.83 -4.86
C ALA A 23 -13.43 -13.34 -4.59
N HIS A 24 -12.54 -14.08 -5.25
CA HIS A 24 -12.64 -15.54 -5.36
C HIS A 24 -11.38 -16.31 -5.00
N ARG A 25 -10.23 -15.65 -4.82
CA ARG A 25 -8.95 -16.30 -4.50
C ARG A 25 -8.45 -15.89 -3.12
N PRO A 26 -7.59 -16.71 -2.46
CA PRO A 26 -6.97 -16.33 -1.20
C PRO A 26 -6.11 -15.06 -1.29
N MET A 27 -5.46 -14.86 -2.44
CA MET A 27 -4.71 -13.65 -2.79
C MET A 27 -5.09 -13.21 -4.21
N PRO A 28 -5.07 -11.91 -4.53
CA PRO A 28 -4.71 -10.76 -3.68
C PRO A 28 -5.69 -10.48 -2.52
N GLY A 29 -5.20 -9.84 -1.46
CA GLY A 29 -5.98 -9.42 -0.28
C GLY A 29 -6.21 -7.91 -0.20
N CYS A 30 -6.67 -7.43 0.96
CA CYS A 30 -6.94 -6.00 1.18
C CYS A 30 -5.68 -5.12 1.15
N GLY A 31 -4.49 -5.65 1.49
CA GLY A 31 -3.21 -4.95 1.38
C GLY A 31 -2.87 -4.60 -0.07
N ALA A 32 -2.88 -5.60 -0.96
CA ALA A 32 -2.72 -5.40 -2.40
C ALA A 32 -3.80 -4.45 -2.98
N ALA A 33 -5.07 -4.62 -2.62
CA ALA A 33 -6.15 -3.72 -3.04
C ALA A 33 -5.93 -2.27 -2.57
N ALA A 34 -5.46 -2.08 -1.34
CA ALA A 34 -5.13 -0.76 -0.80
C ALA A 34 -3.94 -0.14 -1.55
N SER A 35 -2.90 -0.93 -1.88
CA SER A 35 -1.76 -0.46 -2.67
C SER A 35 -2.17 0.02 -4.06
N VAL A 36 -3.02 -0.75 -4.76
CA VAL A 36 -3.56 -0.33 -6.07
C VAL A 36 -4.39 0.93 -5.92
N THR A 37 -5.26 0.99 -4.90
CA THR A 37 -6.11 2.15 -4.62
C THR A 37 -5.27 3.40 -4.33
N ALA A 38 -4.16 3.27 -3.59
CA ALA A 38 -3.26 4.36 -3.32
C ALA A 38 -2.62 4.91 -4.60
N SER A 39 -2.15 4.03 -5.48
CA SER A 39 -1.59 4.43 -6.77
C SER A 39 -2.63 5.12 -7.68
N LEU A 40 -3.87 4.62 -7.71
CA LEU A 40 -4.97 5.30 -8.40
C LEU A 40 -5.26 6.68 -7.81
N GLY A 41 -5.18 6.83 -6.48
CA GLY A 41 -5.32 8.12 -5.81
C GLY A 41 -4.23 9.13 -6.21
N VAL A 42 -2.97 8.70 -6.25
CA VAL A 42 -1.87 9.53 -6.76
C VAL A 42 -2.08 9.90 -8.23
N ALA A 43 -2.53 8.95 -9.06
CA ALA A 43 -2.79 9.21 -10.48
C ALA A 43 -3.86 10.30 -10.70
N LEU A 44 -4.89 10.36 -9.85
CA LEU A 44 -5.90 11.42 -9.91
C LEU A 44 -5.34 12.79 -9.47
N ILE A 45 -4.49 12.84 -8.44
CA ILE A 45 -3.78 14.06 -8.05
C ILE A 45 -2.90 14.56 -9.21
N LEU A 46 -2.12 13.66 -9.81
CA LEU A 46 -1.27 13.96 -10.97
C LEU A 46 -2.10 14.47 -12.15
N LYS A 47 -3.26 13.88 -12.43
CA LYS A 47 -4.17 14.37 -13.48
C LYS A 47 -4.56 15.83 -13.25
N GLY A 48 -4.95 16.20 -12.03
CA GLY A 48 -5.26 17.58 -11.67
C GLY A 48 -4.10 18.54 -11.93
N LEU A 49 -2.89 18.14 -11.53
CA LEU A 49 -1.66 18.92 -11.74
C LEU A 49 -1.28 19.03 -13.22
N HIS A 50 -1.30 17.93 -13.98
CA HIS A 50 -0.92 17.92 -15.39
C HIS A 50 -1.86 18.79 -16.24
N LEU A 51 -3.17 18.68 -16.05
CA LEU A 51 -4.14 19.47 -16.80
C LEU A 51 -3.98 20.98 -16.49
N SER A 52 -3.77 21.31 -15.22
CA SER A 52 -3.44 22.69 -14.81
C SER A 52 -2.12 23.18 -15.41
N GLN A 53 -1.12 22.30 -15.51
CA GLN A 53 0.20 22.61 -16.08
C GLN A 53 0.15 22.83 -17.60
N GLN A 54 -0.76 22.15 -18.30
CA GLN A 54 -0.96 22.31 -19.75
C GLN A 54 -1.58 23.68 -20.10
N HIS A 55 -2.41 24.23 -19.24
CA HIS A 55 -3.01 25.55 -19.43
C HIS A 55 -2.04 26.68 -19.11
N GLU A 56 -1.36 26.60 -17.97
CA GLU A 56 -0.36 27.56 -17.56
C GLU A 56 0.85 26.81 -16.98
N THR A 57 2.06 27.15 -17.40
CA THR A 57 3.24 26.47 -16.85
C THR A 57 3.63 27.06 -15.50
N SER A 58 3.77 26.21 -14.48
CA SER A 58 4.30 26.56 -13.16
C SER A 58 5.47 25.64 -12.81
N GLU A 59 6.55 26.19 -12.25
CA GLU A 59 7.68 25.40 -11.75
C GLU A 59 7.27 24.57 -10.53
N VAL A 60 6.44 25.15 -9.65
CA VAL A 60 5.95 24.46 -8.45
C VAL A 60 5.13 23.22 -8.84
N ARG A 61 4.28 23.33 -9.87
CA ARG A 61 3.55 22.17 -10.40
C ARG A 61 4.47 21.09 -10.96
N ARG A 62 5.57 21.44 -11.64
CA ARG A 62 6.54 20.45 -12.13
C ARG A 62 7.16 19.65 -10.98
N VAL A 63 7.57 20.34 -9.91
CA VAL A 63 8.11 19.70 -8.71
C VAL A 63 7.09 18.75 -8.07
N LEU A 64 5.83 19.15 -7.97
CA LEU A 64 4.75 18.31 -7.43
C LEU A 64 4.44 17.10 -8.32
N ILE A 65 4.48 17.28 -9.64
CA ILE A 65 4.31 16.20 -10.62
C ILE A 65 5.43 15.17 -10.45
N ASP A 66 6.69 15.61 -10.46
CA ASP A 66 7.86 14.71 -10.28
C ASP A 66 7.79 13.95 -8.94
N GLU A 67 7.33 14.61 -7.87
CA GLU A 67 7.11 13.99 -6.56
C GLU A 67 6.02 12.91 -6.63
N GLY A 68 4.89 13.20 -7.29
CA GLY A 68 3.79 12.25 -7.47
C GLY A 68 4.15 11.05 -8.35
N GLU A 69 4.90 11.26 -9.43
CA GLU A 69 5.40 10.18 -10.29
C GLU A 69 6.30 9.22 -9.50
N ARG A 70 7.25 9.75 -8.72
CA ARG A 70 8.11 8.94 -7.84
C ARG A 70 7.33 8.19 -6.76
N LEU A 71 6.27 8.78 -6.22
CA LEU A 71 5.41 8.09 -5.25
C LEU A 71 4.67 6.92 -5.91
N ASN A 72 4.19 7.09 -7.14
CA ASN A 72 3.56 6.02 -7.91
C ASN A 72 4.54 4.89 -8.23
N GLU A 73 5.76 5.21 -8.68
CA GLU A 73 6.82 4.22 -8.92
C GLU A 73 7.13 3.37 -7.67
N GLN A 74 7.04 3.97 -6.48
CA GLN A 74 7.25 3.27 -5.21
C GLN A 74 6.03 2.47 -4.74
N LEU A 75 4.81 2.99 -4.97
CA LEU A 75 3.55 2.35 -4.57
C LEU A 75 3.20 1.15 -5.43
N SER A 76 3.38 1.24 -6.75
CA SER A 76 2.99 0.20 -7.70
C SER A 76 3.50 -1.20 -7.32
N PRO A 77 4.80 -1.43 -7.05
CA PRO A 77 5.31 -2.76 -6.73
C PRO A 77 4.87 -3.29 -5.36
N LEU A 78 4.24 -2.48 -4.50
CA LEU A 78 3.83 -2.94 -3.16
C LEU A 78 2.62 -3.89 -3.21
N ALA A 79 1.81 -3.85 -4.27
CA ALA A 79 0.74 -4.82 -4.45
C ALA A 79 1.30 -6.24 -4.64
N ASP A 80 2.27 -6.41 -5.55
CA ASP A 80 2.93 -7.70 -5.77
C ASP A 80 3.75 -8.14 -4.55
N LYS A 81 4.38 -7.20 -3.83
CA LYS A 81 5.11 -7.51 -2.59
C LYS A 81 4.18 -7.98 -1.46
N ASP A 82 2.99 -7.40 -1.33
CA ASP A 82 1.98 -7.84 -0.34
C ASP A 82 1.53 -9.28 -0.63
N ILE A 83 1.29 -9.59 -1.91
CA ILE A 83 0.98 -10.94 -2.38
C ILE A 83 2.10 -11.91 -2.02
N ALA A 84 3.35 -11.58 -2.40
CA ALA A 84 4.50 -12.43 -2.14
C ALA A 84 4.76 -12.64 -0.63
N ALA A 85 4.62 -11.59 0.18
CA ALA A 85 4.83 -11.67 1.63
C ALA A 85 3.82 -12.61 2.29
N PHE A 86 2.55 -12.55 1.88
CA PHE A 86 1.53 -13.46 2.39
C PHE A 86 1.80 -14.91 1.98
N GLU A 87 2.18 -15.13 0.72
CA GLU A 87 2.52 -16.47 0.23
C GLU A 87 3.73 -17.08 0.95
N GLU A 88 4.76 -16.27 1.22
CA GLU A 88 5.92 -16.67 2.01
C GLU A 88 5.51 -17.06 3.43
N LEU A 89 4.63 -16.27 4.07
CA LEU A 89 4.10 -16.55 5.39
C LEU A 89 3.32 -17.87 5.42
N MET A 90 2.46 -18.12 4.42
CA MET A 90 1.72 -19.37 4.30
C MET A 90 2.65 -20.56 4.06
N SER A 91 3.68 -20.39 3.22
CA SER A 91 4.69 -21.43 2.98
C SER A 91 5.47 -21.77 4.25
N ALA A 92 5.85 -20.76 5.04
CA ALA A 92 6.52 -20.95 6.33
C ALA A 92 5.64 -21.75 7.32
N PHE A 93 4.34 -21.49 7.37
CA PHE A 93 3.42 -22.26 8.21
C PHE A 93 3.32 -23.74 7.81
N GLN A 94 3.48 -24.05 6.52
CA GLN A 94 3.41 -25.40 5.96
C GLN A 94 4.72 -26.21 6.09
N MET A 95 5.81 -25.59 6.56
CA MET A 95 7.08 -26.30 6.74
C MET A 95 6.94 -27.48 7.74
N PRO A 96 7.68 -28.59 7.54
CA PRO A 96 7.58 -29.75 8.43
C PRO A 96 8.07 -29.43 9.86
N GLN A 97 7.58 -30.19 10.84
CA GLN A 97 7.86 -29.94 12.27
C GLN A 97 8.18 -31.22 13.07
N ASP A 98 8.58 -32.28 12.36
CA ASP A 98 8.72 -33.63 12.94
C ASP A 98 10.00 -33.82 13.77
N THR A 99 10.98 -32.92 13.62
CA THR A 99 12.24 -32.96 14.37
C THR A 99 12.53 -31.60 14.99
N GLU A 100 13.31 -31.55 16.08
CA GLU A 100 13.68 -30.29 16.73
C GLU A 100 14.39 -29.32 15.79
N HIS A 101 15.27 -29.83 14.90
CA HIS A 101 15.89 -29.01 13.86
C HIS A 101 14.86 -28.42 12.89
N LYS A 102 13.87 -29.22 12.46
CA LYS A 102 12.79 -28.76 11.56
C LYS A 102 11.89 -27.74 12.26
N LYS A 103 11.55 -27.94 13.55
CA LYS A 103 10.80 -26.97 14.37
C LYS A 103 11.53 -25.63 14.48
N ALA A 104 12.82 -25.64 14.78
CA ALA A 104 13.63 -24.42 14.87
C ALA A 104 13.73 -23.69 13.51
N SER A 105 13.89 -24.44 12.42
CA SER A 105 13.89 -23.87 11.06
C SER A 105 12.54 -23.24 10.69
N ARG A 106 11.45 -23.96 10.93
CA ARG A 106 10.08 -23.48 10.72
C ARG A 106 9.79 -22.23 11.52
N HIS A 107 10.17 -22.21 12.81
CA HIS A 107 9.96 -21.04 13.65
C HIS A 107 10.68 -19.80 13.10
N ARG A 108 11.96 -19.94 12.70
CA ARG A 108 12.70 -18.83 12.08
C ARG A 108 12.06 -18.34 10.78
N ALA A 109 11.62 -19.25 9.92
CA ALA A 109 10.95 -18.89 8.67
C ALA A 109 9.64 -18.12 8.92
N ILE A 110 8.82 -18.56 9.88
CA ILE A 110 7.58 -17.86 10.25
C ILE A 110 7.89 -16.45 10.77
N GLN A 111 8.91 -16.31 11.62
CA GLN A 111 9.28 -15.01 12.18
C GLN A 111 9.75 -14.03 11.10
N GLN A 112 10.59 -14.50 10.17
CA GLN A 112 11.05 -13.68 9.05
C GLN A 112 9.89 -13.29 8.12
N ALA A 113 9.03 -14.24 7.76
CA ALA A 113 7.89 -13.97 6.89
C ALA A 113 6.85 -13.06 7.56
N ALA A 114 6.62 -13.19 8.86
CA ALA A 114 5.73 -12.32 9.63
C ALA A 114 6.26 -10.87 9.65
N ALA A 115 7.57 -10.67 9.83
CA ALA A 115 8.18 -9.36 9.74
C ALA A 115 7.92 -8.71 8.36
N THR A 116 8.17 -9.44 7.28
CA THR A 116 7.88 -8.96 5.91
C THR A 116 6.40 -8.65 5.71
N ALA A 117 5.49 -9.51 6.19
CA ALA A 117 4.04 -9.37 6.08
C ALA A 117 3.48 -8.17 6.88
N VAL A 118 4.27 -7.62 7.82
CA VAL A 118 3.95 -6.38 8.54
C VAL A 118 4.63 -5.17 7.91
N ASP A 119 5.90 -5.30 7.50
CA ASP A 119 6.69 -4.19 6.97
C ASP A 119 6.19 -3.72 5.60
N VAL A 120 5.68 -4.63 4.74
CA VAL A 120 5.12 -4.24 3.43
C VAL A 120 3.88 -3.35 3.60
N PRO A 121 2.84 -3.72 4.38
CA PRO A 121 1.73 -2.83 4.69
C PRO A 121 2.14 -1.50 5.34
N LEU A 122 3.11 -1.49 6.26
CA LEU A 122 3.64 -0.25 6.85
C LEU A 122 4.32 0.64 5.82
N ALA A 123 5.05 0.07 4.86
CA ALA A 123 5.66 0.83 3.77
C ALA A 123 4.58 1.47 2.88
N THR A 124 3.54 0.73 2.53
CA THR A 124 2.38 1.26 1.80
C THR A 124 1.73 2.40 2.56
N ALA A 125 1.47 2.22 3.86
CA ALA A 125 0.87 3.26 4.70
C ALA A 125 1.70 4.55 4.73
N ARG A 126 3.02 4.44 4.87
CA ARG A 126 3.93 5.60 4.84
C ARG A 126 3.91 6.32 3.49
N LEU A 127 3.82 5.59 2.38
CA LEU A 127 3.70 6.20 1.06
C LEU A 127 2.34 6.86 0.85
N CYS A 128 1.25 6.26 1.33
CA CYS A 128 -0.07 6.89 1.33
C CYS A 128 -0.05 8.20 2.12
N GLN A 129 0.60 8.23 3.28
CA GLN A 129 0.74 9.44 4.09
C GLN A 129 1.50 10.56 3.37
N LYS A 130 2.62 10.22 2.70
CA LYS A 130 3.35 11.18 1.85
C LYS A 130 2.49 11.68 0.69
N ALA A 131 1.76 10.78 0.04
CA ALA A 131 0.87 11.11 -1.06
C ALA A 131 -0.33 11.98 -0.63
N LEU A 132 -0.85 11.81 0.58
CA LEU A 132 -1.86 12.71 1.16
C LEU A 132 -1.31 14.12 1.36
N SER A 133 -0.07 14.25 1.85
CA SER A 133 0.60 15.56 1.96
C SER A 133 0.87 16.19 0.59
N LEU A 134 1.19 15.38 -0.42
CA LEU A 134 1.24 15.84 -1.82
C LEU A 134 -0.14 16.34 -2.28
N GLY A 135 -1.22 15.62 -1.98
CA GLY A 135 -2.59 16.00 -2.32
C GLY A 135 -3.02 17.34 -1.72
N GLU A 136 -2.70 17.58 -0.44
CA GLU A 136 -2.92 18.87 0.24
C GLU A 136 -2.23 20.02 -0.52
N ARG A 137 -0.94 19.87 -0.82
CA ARG A 137 -0.17 20.88 -1.60
C ARG A 137 -0.69 21.01 -3.04
N ALA A 138 -1.06 19.91 -3.67
CA ALA A 138 -1.58 19.90 -5.03
C ALA A 138 -2.92 20.64 -5.13
N GLY A 139 -3.75 20.60 -4.09
CA GLY A 139 -5.02 21.33 -4.03
C GLY A 139 -4.85 22.84 -4.20
N GLU A 140 -3.73 23.41 -3.75
CA GLU A 140 -3.41 24.84 -3.91
C GLU A 140 -2.97 25.21 -5.35
N HIS A 141 -2.54 24.22 -6.13
CA HIS A 141 -1.94 24.40 -7.45
C HIS A 141 -2.73 23.80 -8.61
N SER A 142 -3.74 22.98 -8.31
CA SER A 142 -4.74 22.49 -9.24
C SER A 142 -5.77 23.57 -9.55
N GLU A 143 -6.05 23.77 -10.84
CA GLU A 143 -7.12 24.67 -11.27
C GLU A 143 -8.49 24.18 -10.82
N LYS A 144 -9.40 25.12 -10.54
CA LYS A 144 -10.74 24.84 -10.01
C LYS A 144 -11.53 23.80 -10.82
N GLN A 145 -11.37 23.78 -12.13
CA GLN A 145 -12.05 22.83 -13.02
C GLN A 145 -11.54 21.39 -12.90
N PHE A 146 -10.34 21.17 -12.33
CA PHE A 146 -9.73 19.86 -12.08
C PHE A 146 -9.60 19.54 -10.59
N ALA A 147 -10.11 20.41 -9.72
CA ALA A 147 -10.05 20.23 -8.26
C ALA A 147 -10.71 18.92 -7.82
N SER A 148 -11.77 18.48 -8.51
CA SER A 148 -12.44 17.20 -8.20
C SER A 148 -11.55 15.98 -8.37
N ASP A 149 -10.62 15.98 -9.34
CA ASP A 149 -9.66 14.89 -9.51
C ASP A 149 -8.69 14.86 -8.32
N THR A 150 -8.18 16.02 -7.90
CA THR A 150 -7.25 16.12 -6.75
C THR A 150 -7.92 15.68 -5.45
N GLN A 151 -9.15 16.14 -5.20
CA GLN A 151 -9.92 15.76 -4.00
C GLN A 151 -10.25 14.27 -3.98
N ALA A 152 -10.74 13.72 -5.10
CA ALA A 152 -11.02 12.30 -5.21
C ALA A 152 -9.75 11.45 -4.99
N GLY A 153 -8.61 11.90 -5.52
CA GLY A 153 -7.32 11.24 -5.30
C GLY A 153 -6.92 11.19 -3.82
N GLY A 154 -7.11 12.29 -3.09
CA GLY A 154 -6.87 12.34 -1.65
C GLY A 154 -7.81 11.43 -0.83
N GLU A 155 -9.10 11.39 -1.18
CA GLU A 155 -10.06 10.47 -0.54
C GLU A 155 -9.68 8.99 -0.73
N LEU A 156 -9.28 8.61 -1.95
CA LEU A 156 -8.80 7.26 -2.23
C LEU A 156 -7.54 6.92 -1.43
N LEU A 157 -6.59 7.85 -1.32
CA LEU A 157 -5.38 7.67 -0.52
C LEU A 157 -5.68 7.49 0.96
N ALA A 158 -6.64 8.25 1.50
CA ALA A 158 -7.03 8.14 2.89
C ALA A 158 -7.73 6.80 3.17
N ALA A 159 -8.59 6.35 2.25
CA ALA A 159 -9.19 5.02 2.32
C ALA A 159 -8.14 3.91 2.22
N ALA A 160 -7.17 4.03 1.31
CA ALA A 160 -6.07 3.09 1.17
C ALA A 160 -5.21 3.01 2.44
N LEU A 161 -4.84 4.15 3.02
CA LEU A 161 -4.10 4.23 4.28
C LEU A 161 -4.83 3.50 5.42
N ARG A 162 -6.12 3.79 5.62
CA ARG A 162 -6.92 3.11 6.65
C ARG A 162 -7.04 1.60 6.39
N SER A 163 -7.25 1.22 5.12
CA SER A 163 -7.40 -0.18 4.71
C SER A 163 -6.12 -0.99 4.95
N VAL A 164 -4.96 -0.45 4.54
CA VAL A 164 -3.69 -1.20 4.66
C VAL A 164 -3.24 -1.35 6.11
N LEU A 165 -3.60 -0.42 7.00
CA LEU A 165 -3.34 -0.55 8.44
C LEU A 165 -4.10 -1.74 9.07
N LEU A 166 -5.22 -2.19 8.50
CA LEU A 166 -5.89 -3.42 8.96
C LEU A 166 -4.99 -4.66 8.77
N ASN A 167 -4.17 -4.66 7.71
CA ASN A 167 -3.21 -5.75 7.46
C ASN A 167 -2.05 -5.73 8.46
N VAL A 168 -1.60 -4.54 8.86
CA VAL A 168 -0.60 -4.37 9.94
C VAL A 168 -1.14 -4.97 11.24
N GLU A 169 -2.36 -4.58 11.63
CA GLU A 169 -3.01 -5.05 12.85
C GLU A 169 -3.19 -6.57 12.86
N ALA A 170 -3.65 -7.15 11.75
CA ALA A 170 -3.87 -8.59 11.63
C ALA A 170 -2.58 -9.42 11.78
N ASN A 171 -1.42 -8.88 11.38
CA ASN A 171 -0.16 -9.62 11.38
C ASN A 171 0.76 -9.26 12.57
N THR A 172 0.44 -8.23 13.36
CA THR A 172 1.31 -7.76 14.46
C THR A 172 1.52 -8.83 15.53
N ASP A 173 0.48 -9.61 15.85
CA ASP A 173 0.56 -10.68 16.86
C ASP A 173 1.46 -11.86 16.42
N LEU A 174 1.77 -11.96 15.13
CA LEU A 174 2.67 -13.01 14.60
C LEU A 174 4.15 -12.71 14.85
N LEU A 175 4.48 -11.46 15.19
CA LEU A 175 5.84 -11.06 15.56
C LEU A 175 6.20 -11.67 16.91
N GLY A 176 7.39 -12.26 17.01
CA GLY A 176 7.87 -12.95 18.21
C GLY A 176 8.59 -12.04 19.20
N SER A 177 8.98 -10.84 18.79
CA SER A 177 9.71 -9.88 19.62
C SER A 177 8.82 -8.74 20.10
N GLU A 178 8.78 -8.51 21.41
CA GLU A 178 8.09 -7.35 22.00
C GLU A 178 8.66 -6.01 21.52
N ALA A 179 9.95 -5.97 21.17
CA ALA A 179 10.55 -4.76 20.59
C ALA A 179 10.02 -4.49 19.18
N GLU A 180 9.81 -5.55 18.37
CA GLU A 180 9.26 -5.40 17.02
C GLU A 180 7.79 -5.03 17.05
N LYS A 181 6.99 -5.67 17.93
CA LYS A 181 5.59 -5.29 18.14
C LYS A 181 5.46 -3.83 18.55
N ARG A 182 6.29 -3.36 19.48
CA ARG A 182 6.30 -1.95 19.91
C ARG A 182 6.62 -1.00 18.76
N ARG A 183 7.67 -1.28 17.98
CA ARG A 183 8.04 -0.49 16.79
C ARG A 183 6.87 -0.38 15.81
N VAL A 184 6.20 -1.50 15.56
CA VAL A 184 5.06 -1.59 14.62
C VAL A 184 3.87 -0.81 15.17
N GLN A 185 3.56 -0.96 16.46
CA GLN A 185 2.47 -0.24 17.12
C GLN A 185 2.69 1.27 17.10
N GLU A 186 3.89 1.74 17.43
CA GLU A 186 4.24 3.16 17.37
C GLU A 186 4.09 3.73 15.95
N ALA A 187 4.52 2.97 14.93
CA ALA A 187 4.35 3.37 13.54
C ALA A 187 2.86 3.39 13.13
N TYR A 188 2.09 2.37 13.52
CA TYR A 188 0.65 2.28 13.25
C TYR A 188 -0.10 3.48 13.86
N ASP A 189 0.15 3.79 15.14
CA ASP A 189 -0.56 4.85 15.84
C ASP A 189 -0.27 6.22 15.21
N ALA A 190 0.99 6.50 14.88
CA ALA A 190 1.39 7.74 14.20
C ALA A 190 0.73 7.88 12.82
N LEU A 191 0.71 6.80 12.02
CA LEU A 191 0.09 6.80 10.70
C LEU A 191 -1.43 6.96 10.76
N LYS A 192 -2.07 6.33 11.75
CA LYS A 192 -3.52 6.40 11.97
C LYS A 192 -3.96 7.81 12.37
N GLU A 193 -3.23 8.46 13.27
CA GLU A 193 -3.51 9.84 13.69
C GLU A 193 -3.37 10.82 12.52
N GLN A 194 -2.29 10.70 11.75
CA GLN A 194 -2.02 11.58 10.61
C GLN A 194 -3.03 11.41 9.46
N ALA A 195 -3.55 10.19 9.27
CA ALA A 195 -4.61 9.93 8.30
C ALA A 195 -5.86 10.77 8.57
N VAL A 196 -6.23 10.94 9.85
CA VAL A 196 -7.39 11.74 10.26
C VAL A 196 -7.15 13.22 10.00
N VAL A 197 -5.96 13.73 10.34
CA VAL A 197 -5.62 15.14 10.16
C VAL A 197 -5.61 15.53 8.69
N LEU A 198 -4.96 14.74 7.82
CA LEU A 198 -4.84 15.08 6.40
C LEU A 198 -6.18 14.99 5.66
N LEU A 199 -7.06 14.06 6.04
CA LEU A 199 -8.41 13.98 5.48
C LEU A 199 -9.21 15.27 5.69
N THR A 200 -9.01 15.97 6.82
CA THR A 200 -9.73 17.23 7.09
C THR A 200 -9.22 18.44 6.29
N ARG A 201 -8.15 18.27 5.51
CA ARG A 201 -7.47 19.36 4.79
C ARG A 201 -7.52 19.26 3.27
N ILE A 202 -7.96 18.12 2.75
CA ILE A 202 -8.20 17.86 1.32
C ILE A 202 -9.65 18.22 0.99
#